data_AF-K0JZN4-F1
#
_entry.id   AF-K0JZN4-F1
#
_cell.length_a   1.000
_cell.length_b   1.000
_cell.length_c   1.000
_cell.angle_alpha   90.00
_cell.angle_beta   90.00
_cell.angle_gamma   90.00
#
_symmetry.space_group_name_H-M   'P 1'
#
loop_
_entity.id
_entity.type
_entity.pdbx_description
1 polymer ?
#
loop_
_entity_poly.entity_id
_entity_poly.type
_entity_poly.pdbx_seq_one_letter_code
_entity_poly.pdbx_strand_id
1 'polypeptide(L)'
;MRVLLLVLGFLLLTAGPAHAHAGGLTPQDELSSVTEVDPPLPGVTARMVNHGTQLEIRNDGPVPLAVADRVVRPGEVLRYRDDRTRAATWEVPLGTSAVRGRVESTPGPNPLWWLLATALLAVGGYFLKHATGLLAGGVVVVAAAHVLHAIGSTLAVTGESFVPLMAGASGVGLVAWPLAVLAVVAAVRRSPATAFIAAVVGAMLVVAGIPDFDSFRFSQLPFAGPADADRWLVALTLGGGLGLAAGGFAFMRKDLAR
;
A
#
# COMPACT_ATOMS: atom_id res chain seq x y z
N MET A 1 -22.10 20.27 -2.08
CA MET A 1 -20.99 20.99 -1.43
C MET A 1 -20.89 20.72 0.07
N ARG A 2 -21.96 20.92 0.87
CA ARG A 2 -21.95 20.65 2.34
C ARG A 2 -21.61 19.21 2.74
N VAL A 3 -22.16 18.22 2.03
CA VAL A 3 -21.88 16.78 2.30
C VAL A 3 -20.42 16.43 1.99
N LEU A 4 -19.87 16.95 0.90
CA LEU A 4 -18.46 16.74 0.52
C LEU A 4 -17.51 17.32 1.59
N LEU A 5 -17.80 18.52 2.10
CA LEU A 5 -17.02 19.16 3.16
C LEU A 5 -17.11 18.41 4.49
N LEU A 6 -18.27 17.83 4.83
CA LEU A 6 -18.44 17.00 6.02
C LEU A 6 -17.66 15.68 5.91
N VAL A 7 -17.69 15.03 4.74
CA VAL A 7 -16.90 13.82 4.48
C VAL A 7 -15.40 14.13 4.53
N LEU A 8 -14.95 15.22 3.90
CA LEU A 8 -13.56 15.64 3.92
C LEU A 8 -13.09 15.99 5.35
N GLY A 9 -13.91 16.70 6.12
CA GLY A 9 -13.63 17.03 7.52
C GLY A 9 -13.54 15.81 8.42
N PHE A 10 -14.42 14.82 8.21
CA PHE A 10 -14.38 13.56 8.97
C PHE A 10 -13.13 12.73 8.66
N LEU A 11 -12.71 12.67 7.39
CA LEU A 11 -11.50 11.97 6.97
C LEU A 11 -10.22 12.60 7.54
N LEU A 12 -10.15 13.93 7.63
CA LEU A 12 -8.99 14.66 8.18
C LEU A 12 -8.86 14.52 9.71
N LEU A 13 -9.96 14.30 10.43
CA LEU A 13 -9.97 14.22 11.89
C LEU A 13 -9.68 12.81 12.43
N THR A 14 -9.74 11.77 11.59
CA THR A 14 -9.72 10.36 12.04
C THR A 14 -8.48 9.58 11.59
N ALA A 15 -7.69 10.10 10.66
CA ALA A 15 -6.50 9.42 10.15
C ALA A 15 -5.20 10.04 10.70
N GLY A 16 -4.53 9.35 11.64
CA GLY A 16 -3.15 9.68 12.01
C GLY A 16 -2.20 9.38 10.84
N PRO A 17 -1.25 10.26 10.48
CA PRO A 17 -0.44 10.13 9.26
C PRO A 17 0.34 8.82 9.14
N ALA A 18 0.72 8.21 10.27
CA ALA A 18 1.61 7.05 10.32
C ALA A 18 0.90 5.69 10.49
N HIS A 19 -0.37 5.66 10.89
CA HIS A 19 -1.12 4.41 11.11
C HIS A 19 -2.06 4.06 9.95
N ALA A 20 -2.33 5.03 9.06
CA ALA A 20 -3.27 4.87 7.96
C ALA A 20 -2.74 3.98 6.83
N HIS A 21 -1.42 3.80 6.71
CA HIS A 21 -0.85 3.06 5.58
C HIS A 21 -0.43 1.64 5.95
N ALA A 22 -0.98 0.65 5.23
CA ALA A 22 -0.72 -0.79 5.40
C ALA A 22 -0.70 -1.28 6.86
N GLY A 23 -1.62 -0.81 7.71
CA GLY A 23 -1.69 -1.25 9.12
C GLY A 23 -0.43 -0.93 9.95
N GLY A 24 0.34 0.08 9.55
CA GLY A 24 1.59 0.46 10.20
C GLY A 24 2.77 -0.46 9.87
N LEU A 25 2.73 -1.15 8.74
CA LEU A 25 3.88 -1.81 8.14
C LEU A 25 4.70 -0.81 7.34
N THR A 26 6.02 -0.92 7.44
CA THR A 26 6.96 -0.05 6.75
C THR A 26 7.82 -0.87 5.79
N PRO A 27 8.07 -0.40 4.56
CA PRO A 27 9.07 -0.98 3.68
C PRO A 27 10.45 -1.08 4.36
N GLN A 28 11.20 -2.14 4.06
CA GLN A 28 12.53 -2.41 4.64
C GLN A 28 13.36 -3.37 3.78
N ASP A 29 14.68 -3.45 4.04
CA ASP A 29 15.59 -4.38 3.35
C ASP A 29 15.79 -5.70 4.10
N GLU A 30 15.14 -5.84 5.24
CA GLU A 30 15.31 -6.94 6.19
C GLU A 30 14.05 -7.81 6.23
N LEU A 31 14.23 -9.13 6.18
CA LEU A 31 13.15 -10.11 6.33
C LEU A 31 13.48 -11.05 7.49
N SER A 32 12.75 -10.89 8.59
CA SER A 32 12.83 -11.81 9.72
C SER A 32 12.03 -13.08 9.43
N SER A 33 12.57 -14.25 9.77
CA SER A 33 11.95 -15.55 9.57
C SER A 33 12.16 -16.45 10.78
N VAL A 34 11.16 -17.27 11.12
CA VAL A 34 11.28 -18.35 12.11
C VAL A 34 12.00 -19.51 11.43
N THR A 35 13.02 -20.04 12.10
CA THR A 35 13.76 -21.22 11.64
C THR A 35 13.28 -22.49 12.34
N GLU A 36 13.01 -22.42 13.64
CA GLU A 36 12.62 -23.59 14.44
C GLU A 36 11.93 -23.23 15.77
N VAL A 37 11.33 -24.24 16.40
CA VAL A 37 10.91 -24.25 17.80
C VAL A 37 11.68 -25.36 18.49
N ASP A 38 12.53 -25.04 19.46
CA ASP A 38 13.50 -25.97 20.06
C ASP A 38 13.51 -25.93 21.61
N PRO A 39 13.25 -27.05 22.31
CA PRO A 39 12.78 -28.33 21.78
C PRO A 39 11.38 -28.23 21.14
N PRO A 40 11.02 -29.07 20.15
CA PRO A 40 9.71 -29.04 19.55
C PRO A 40 8.58 -29.22 20.58
N LEU A 41 7.58 -28.34 20.54
CA LEU A 41 6.38 -28.42 21.38
C LEU A 41 5.21 -28.98 20.56
N PRO A 42 4.61 -30.13 20.93
CA PRO A 42 3.48 -30.70 20.20
C PRO A 42 2.30 -29.73 20.10
N GLY A 43 1.83 -29.49 18.87
CA GLY A 43 0.70 -28.59 18.59
C GLY A 43 1.05 -27.10 18.60
N VAL A 44 2.31 -26.71 18.80
CA VAL A 44 2.73 -25.31 18.74
C VAL A 44 3.39 -25.01 17.40
N THR A 45 2.96 -23.95 16.75
CA THR A 45 3.62 -23.42 15.55
C THR A 45 3.97 -21.96 15.72
N ALA A 46 5.08 -21.55 15.12
CA ALA A 46 5.52 -20.17 15.11
C ALA A 46 5.91 -19.77 13.68
N ARG A 47 5.54 -18.56 13.26
CA ARG A 47 5.97 -17.98 11.99
C ARG A 47 6.02 -16.46 12.11
N MET A 48 6.86 -15.84 11.29
CA MET A 48 6.75 -14.40 11.08
C MET A 48 5.60 -14.11 10.11
N VAL A 49 4.82 -13.08 10.42
CA VAL A 49 3.76 -12.54 9.57
C VAL A 49 4.04 -11.06 9.30
N ASN A 50 3.22 -10.44 8.45
CA ASN A 50 3.34 -9.01 8.13
C ASN A 50 4.76 -8.63 7.68
N HIS A 51 5.28 -9.38 6.70
CA HIS A 51 6.62 -9.19 6.10
C HIS A 51 7.76 -9.21 7.11
N GLY A 52 7.71 -10.13 8.08
CA GLY A 52 8.80 -10.30 9.04
C GLY A 52 8.75 -9.35 10.24
N THR A 53 7.70 -8.53 10.39
CA THR A 53 7.65 -7.51 11.46
C THR A 53 6.90 -7.97 12.71
N GLN A 54 6.15 -9.08 12.63
CA GLN A 54 5.34 -9.58 13.73
C GLN A 54 5.49 -11.10 13.86
N LEU A 55 5.68 -11.57 15.08
CA LEU A 55 5.70 -13.01 15.39
C LEU A 55 4.27 -13.49 15.66
N GLU A 56 3.85 -14.53 14.94
CA GLU A 56 2.63 -15.27 15.19
C GLU A 56 2.98 -16.61 15.85
N ILE A 57 2.42 -16.85 17.02
CA ILE A 57 2.50 -18.14 17.72
C ILE A 57 1.09 -18.68 17.86
N ARG A 58 0.89 -19.91 17.40
CA ARG A 58 -0.37 -20.63 17.52
C ARG A 58 -0.16 -21.84 18.44
N ASN A 59 -1.04 -21.97 19.44
CA ASN A 59 -1.01 -23.07 20.39
C ASN A 59 -2.24 -23.98 20.17
N ASP A 60 -2.11 -25.01 19.34
CA ASP A 60 -3.08 -26.10 19.22
C ASP A 60 -2.78 -27.25 20.21
N GLY A 61 -1.81 -27.07 21.12
CA GLY A 61 -1.45 -28.02 22.16
C GLY A 61 -2.44 -28.02 23.34
N PRO A 62 -2.31 -28.98 24.28
CA PRO A 62 -3.27 -29.13 25.37
C PRO A 62 -3.02 -28.20 26.56
N VAL A 63 -1.86 -27.54 26.63
CA VAL A 63 -1.43 -26.73 27.78
C VAL A 63 -1.20 -25.26 27.40
N PRO A 64 -1.48 -24.30 28.30
CA PRO A 64 -1.13 -22.91 28.08
C PRO A 64 0.39 -22.70 27.93
N LEU A 65 0.78 -21.76 27.06
CA LEU A 65 2.17 -21.44 26.75
C LEU A 65 2.51 -20.03 27.26
N ALA A 66 3.60 -19.90 28.01
CA ALA A 66 4.14 -18.60 28.39
C ALA A 66 5.05 -18.07 27.26
N VAL A 67 4.74 -16.88 26.76
CA VAL A 67 5.48 -16.20 25.68
C VAL A 67 5.77 -14.78 26.13
N ALA A 68 7.05 -14.49 26.40
CA ALA A 68 7.46 -13.23 27.00
C ALA A 68 6.64 -12.91 28.27
N ASP A 69 5.84 -11.84 28.25
CA ASP A 69 4.96 -11.38 29.33
C ASP A 69 3.50 -11.87 29.21
N ARG A 70 3.22 -12.80 28.29
CA ARG A 70 1.87 -13.23 27.92
C ARG A 70 1.67 -14.73 28.07
N VAL A 71 0.40 -15.15 28.15
CA VAL A 71 -0.01 -16.55 28.12
C VAL A 71 -0.90 -16.79 26.91
N VAL A 72 -0.58 -17.83 26.13
CA VAL A 72 -1.33 -18.28 24.95
C VAL A 72 -2.01 -19.60 25.29
N ARG A 73 -3.33 -19.60 25.42
CA ARG A 73 -4.10 -20.80 25.79
C ARG A 73 -4.24 -21.77 24.61
N PRO A 74 -4.61 -23.04 24.88
CA PRO A 74 -5.03 -23.96 23.83
C PRO A 74 -6.09 -23.36 22.90
N GLY A 75 -5.86 -23.45 21.59
CA GLY A 75 -6.69 -22.88 20.53
C GLY A 75 -6.45 -21.40 20.24
N GLU A 76 -5.58 -20.71 20.99
CA GLU A 76 -5.31 -19.28 20.78
C GLU A 76 -4.16 -19.04 19.80
N VAL A 77 -4.23 -17.88 19.15
CA VAL A 77 -3.16 -17.32 18.31
C VAL A 77 -2.72 -15.99 18.93
N LEU A 78 -1.45 -15.91 19.30
CA LEU A 78 -0.82 -14.67 19.73
C LEU A 78 -0.07 -14.06 18.55
N ARG A 79 -0.34 -12.78 18.27
CA ARG A 79 0.44 -11.97 17.33
C ARG A 79 1.02 -10.78 18.07
N TYR A 80 2.33 -10.59 17.99
CA TYR A 80 2.97 -9.45 18.67
C TYR A 80 4.32 -9.07 18.04
N ARG A 81 4.73 -7.83 18.26
CA ARG A 81 6.05 -7.32 17.86
C ARG A 81 7.02 -7.50 19.02
N ASP A 82 8.23 -7.92 18.71
CA ASP A 82 9.29 -8.18 19.69
C ASP A 82 10.61 -7.65 19.14
N ASP A 83 11.26 -6.73 19.86
CA ASP A 83 12.50 -6.10 19.38
C ASP A 83 13.64 -7.10 19.17
N ARG A 84 13.60 -8.27 19.84
CA ARG A 84 14.59 -9.34 19.66
C ARG A 84 14.58 -9.86 18.22
N THR A 85 13.43 -9.86 17.55
CA THR A 85 13.27 -10.39 16.18
C THR A 85 13.97 -9.57 15.10
N ARG A 86 14.64 -8.48 15.48
CA ARG A 86 15.47 -7.62 14.61
C ARG A 86 16.96 -7.96 14.62
N ALA A 87 17.41 -8.81 15.55
CA ALA A 87 18.81 -9.25 15.56
C ALA A 87 19.09 -10.22 14.39
N ALA A 88 20.32 -10.28 13.88
CA ALA A 88 20.68 -11.16 12.75
C ALA A 88 20.30 -12.65 13.00
N THR A 89 20.48 -13.09 14.24
CA THR A 89 19.93 -14.33 14.80
C THR A 89 19.24 -13.99 16.10
N TRP A 90 18.06 -14.56 16.34
CA TRP A 90 17.24 -14.20 17.48
C TRP A 90 16.51 -15.40 18.07
N GLU A 91 16.13 -15.23 19.34
CA GLU A 91 15.37 -16.24 20.09
C GLU A 91 14.31 -15.56 20.97
N VAL A 92 13.12 -16.18 21.02
CA VAL A 92 12.01 -15.81 21.88
C VAL A 92 11.66 -17.02 22.76
N PRO A 93 11.83 -16.93 24.10
CA PRO A 93 11.48 -18.01 25.01
C PRO A 93 9.99 -18.38 24.99
N LEU A 94 9.73 -19.69 25.04
CA LEU A 94 8.42 -20.34 25.08
C LEU A 94 8.37 -21.37 26.23
N GLY A 95 8.38 -20.90 27.49
CA GLY A 95 8.43 -21.80 28.65
C GLY A 95 9.73 -22.62 28.69
N THR A 96 9.65 -23.92 28.40
CA THR A 96 10.79 -24.85 28.32
C THR A 96 11.39 -25.00 26.92
N SER A 97 10.86 -24.27 25.94
CA SER A 97 11.32 -24.23 24.54
C SER A 97 11.62 -22.78 24.14
N ALA A 98 12.04 -22.56 22.90
CA ALA A 98 12.14 -21.23 22.32
C ALA A 98 11.83 -21.24 20.82
N VAL A 99 11.26 -20.14 20.32
CA VAL A 99 11.23 -19.85 18.88
C VAL A 99 12.55 -19.22 18.50
N ARG A 100 13.24 -19.80 17.52
CA ARG A 100 14.45 -19.23 16.94
C ARG A 100 14.19 -18.73 15.54
N GLY A 101 14.98 -17.76 15.13
CA GLY A 101 14.91 -17.23 13.80
C GLY A 101 16.14 -16.43 13.40
N ARG A 102 16.08 -15.91 12.18
CA ARG A 102 17.12 -15.08 11.59
C ARG A 102 16.53 -13.95 10.78
N VAL A 103 17.33 -12.91 10.58
CA VAL A 103 17.02 -11.80 9.67
C VAL A 103 17.90 -11.93 8.44
N GLU A 104 17.27 -11.96 7.28
CA GLU A 104 17.98 -11.90 5.99
C GLU A 104 17.88 -10.49 5.43
N SER A 105 19.02 -9.90 5.07
CA SER A 105 19.07 -8.60 4.41
C SER A 105 19.22 -8.79 2.91
N THR A 106 18.29 -8.22 2.14
CA THR A 106 18.37 -8.16 0.69
C THR A 106 18.46 -6.70 0.28
N PRO A 107 19.53 -6.28 -0.44
CA PRO A 107 19.62 -4.92 -0.94
C PRO A 107 18.39 -4.54 -1.77
N GLY A 108 17.85 -3.36 -1.54
CA GLY A 108 16.79 -2.83 -2.38
C GLY A 108 17.24 -2.56 -3.82
N PRO A 109 16.28 -2.39 -4.74
CA PRO A 109 16.60 -2.08 -6.13
C PRO A 109 17.21 -0.67 -6.27
N ASN A 110 17.84 -0.39 -7.40
CA ASN A 110 18.30 0.97 -7.69
C ASN A 110 17.08 1.90 -7.93
N PRO A 111 16.84 2.90 -7.06
CA PRO A 111 15.67 3.77 -7.17
C PRO A 111 15.65 4.60 -8.45
N LEU A 112 16.83 4.91 -9.03
CA LEU A 112 16.92 5.73 -10.24
C LEU A 112 16.14 5.13 -11.41
N TRP A 113 16.15 3.79 -11.58
CA TRP A 113 15.41 3.13 -12.66
C TRP A 113 13.89 3.33 -12.53
N TRP A 114 13.38 3.27 -11.30
CA TRP A 114 11.96 3.47 -11.02
C TRP A 114 11.55 4.95 -11.15
N LEU A 115 12.44 5.88 -10.83
CA LEU A 115 12.23 7.30 -11.10
C LEU A 115 12.18 7.60 -12.60
N LEU A 116 13.06 7.00 -13.39
CA LEU A 116 13.03 7.11 -14.84
C LEU A 116 11.76 6.50 -15.43
N ALA A 117 11.32 5.34 -14.94
CA ALA A 117 10.04 4.74 -15.34
C ALA A 117 8.85 5.65 -15.00
N THR A 118 8.83 6.22 -13.79
CA THR A 118 7.81 7.19 -13.35
C THR A 118 7.80 8.42 -14.24
N ALA A 119 8.97 8.99 -14.56
CA ALA A 119 9.09 10.13 -15.46
C ALA A 119 8.60 9.81 -16.88
N LEU A 120 8.94 8.63 -17.41
CA LEU A 120 8.45 8.18 -18.71
C LEU A 120 6.92 8.04 -18.73
N LEU A 121 6.33 7.49 -17.67
CA LEU A 121 4.87 7.39 -17.51
C LEU A 121 4.21 8.76 -17.41
N ALA A 122 4.85 9.74 -16.77
CA ALA A 122 4.38 11.13 -16.76
C ALA A 122 4.40 11.77 -18.16
N VAL A 123 5.46 11.56 -18.92
CA VAL A 123 5.54 12.00 -20.32
C VAL A 123 4.44 11.34 -21.16
N GLY A 124 4.25 10.03 -21.02
CA GLY A 124 3.17 9.30 -21.69
C GLY A 124 1.78 9.83 -21.34
N GLY A 125 1.49 10.02 -20.06
CA GLY A 125 0.24 10.60 -19.56
C GLY A 125 -0.01 12.01 -20.09
N TYR A 126 1.02 12.85 -20.17
CA TYR A 126 0.93 14.20 -20.74
C TYR A 126 0.46 14.19 -22.20
N PHE A 127 0.95 13.25 -23.01
CA PHE A 127 0.56 13.13 -24.41
C PHE A 127 -0.87 12.62 -24.61
N LEU A 128 -1.56 12.13 -23.57
CA LEU A 128 -2.99 11.79 -23.67
C LEU A 128 -3.89 13.03 -23.89
N LYS A 129 -3.34 14.24 -23.74
CA LYS A 129 -3.98 15.54 -24.03
C LYS A 129 -4.49 15.71 -25.47
N HIS A 130 -4.33 14.73 -26.35
CA HIS A 130 -4.79 14.85 -27.74
C HIS A 130 -6.28 14.52 -27.92
N ALA A 131 -6.91 13.81 -26.97
CA ALA A 131 -8.34 13.53 -27.01
C ALA A 131 -8.91 13.31 -25.60
N THR A 132 -10.16 13.75 -25.37
CA THR A 132 -10.85 13.54 -24.09
C THR A 132 -11.04 12.06 -23.75
N GLY A 133 -11.27 11.21 -24.76
CA GLY A 133 -11.32 9.76 -24.57
C GLY A 133 -10.00 9.16 -24.08
N LEU A 134 -8.85 9.68 -24.55
CA LEU A 134 -7.53 9.24 -24.08
C LEU A 134 -7.27 9.68 -22.65
N LEU A 135 -7.64 10.91 -22.27
CA LEU A 135 -7.55 11.38 -20.89
C LEU A 135 -8.40 10.52 -19.95
N ALA A 136 -9.66 10.22 -20.32
CA ALA A 136 -10.52 9.36 -19.51
C ALA A 136 -9.97 7.93 -19.40
N GLY A 137 -9.45 7.36 -20.50
CA GLY A 137 -8.78 6.06 -20.47
C GLY A 137 -7.57 6.05 -19.55
N GLY A 138 -6.74 7.08 -19.59
CA GLY A 138 -5.61 7.23 -18.69
C GLY A 138 -6.04 7.35 -17.22
N VAL A 139 -7.11 8.13 -16.94
CA VAL A 139 -7.69 8.22 -15.58
C VAL A 139 -8.11 6.86 -15.05
N VAL A 140 -8.76 6.02 -15.87
CA VAL A 140 -9.14 4.66 -15.47
C VAL A 140 -7.92 3.82 -15.14
N VAL A 141 -6.89 3.86 -15.98
CA VAL A 141 -5.65 3.09 -15.77
C VAL A 141 -4.94 3.50 -14.48
N VAL A 142 -4.76 4.81 -14.25
CA VAL A 142 -4.10 5.34 -13.05
C VAL A 142 -4.91 5.08 -11.79
N ALA A 143 -6.24 5.27 -11.83
CA ALA A 143 -7.11 4.96 -10.70
C ALA A 143 -7.12 3.46 -10.37
N ALA A 144 -7.18 2.59 -11.39
CA ALA A 144 -7.09 1.15 -11.20
C ALA A 144 -5.76 0.73 -10.56
N ALA A 145 -4.65 1.34 -10.99
CA ALA A 145 -3.34 1.08 -10.40
C ALA A 145 -3.31 1.42 -8.90
N HIS A 146 -3.83 2.60 -8.53
CA HIS A 146 -3.93 2.99 -7.12
C HIS A 146 -4.85 2.07 -6.32
N VAL A 147 -6.00 1.65 -6.87
CA VAL A 147 -6.91 0.70 -6.21
C VAL A 147 -6.21 -0.63 -5.97
N LEU A 148 -5.52 -1.18 -6.97
CA LEU A 148 -4.79 -2.44 -6.86
C LEU A 148 -3.65 -2.36 -5.85
N HIS A 149 -2.92 -1.24 -5.83
CA HIS A 149 -1.91 -0.96 -4.81
C HIS A 149 -2.53 -1.01 -3.41
N ALA A 150 -3.59 -0.22 -3.18
CA ALA A 150 -4.27 -0.17 -1.88
C ALA A 150 -4.85 -1.53 -1.44
N ILE A 151 -5.40 -2.33 -2.38
CA ILE A 151 -5.86 -3.70 -2.10
C ILE A 151 -4.68 -4.58 -1.68
N GLY A 152 -3.60 -4.59 -2.46
CA GLY A 152 -2.44 -5.43 -2.16
C GLY A 152 -1.75 -5.04 -0.84
N SER A 153 -1.70 -3.74 -0.53
CA SER A 153 -1.20 -3.24 0.76
C SER A 153 -2.10 -3.63 1.93
N THR A 154 -3.42 -3.62 1.72
CA THR A 154 -4.38 -4.07 2.73
C THR A 154 -4.27 -5.57 2.98
N LEU A 155 -4.13 -6.38 1.93
CA LEU A 155 -4.00 -7.84 2.02
C LEU A 155 -2.67 -8.29 2.65
N ALA A 156 -1.65 -7.43 2.67
CA ALA A 156 -0.38 -7.73 3.31
C ALA A 156 -0.48 -7.77 4.85
N VAL A 157 -1.52 -7.14 5.42
CA VAL A 157 -1.76 -7.09 6.86
C VAL A 157 -2.61 -8.29 7.29
N THR A 158 -2.08 -9.06 8.22
CA THR A 158 -2.72 -10.25 8.79
C THR A 158 -3.33 -9.94 10.15
N GLY A 159 -4.47 -10.57 10.44
CA GLY A 159 -5.13 -10.50 11.75
C GLY A 159 -6.02 -9.28 11.98
N GLU A 160 -6.12 -8.38 11.02
CA GLU A 160 -6.95 -7.17 11.08
C GLU A 160 -8.11 -7.24 10.08
N SER A 161 -9.15 -6.43 10.29
CA SER A 161 -10.30 -6.37 9.38
C SER A 161 -9.97 -5.64 8.08
N PHE A 162 -10.27 -6.25 6.93
CA PHE A 162 -9.96 -5.70 5.61
C PHE A 162 -10.57 -4.31 5.37
N VAL A 163 -11.86 -4.10 5.71
CA VAL A 163 -12.58 -2.87 5.34
C VAL A 163 -12.01 -1.61 6.02
N PRO A 164 -11.78 -1.57 7.35
CA PRO A 164 -11.13 -0.44 8.00
C PRO A 164 -9.72 -0.18 7.48
N LEU A 165 -8.93 -1.24 7.26
CA LEU A 165 -7.58 -1.12 6.71
C LEU A 165 -7.59 -0.54 5.30
N MET A 166 -8.46 -1.05 4.43
CA MET A 166 -8.62 -0.55 3.06
C MET A 166 -9.01 0.92 3.07
N ALA A 167 -9.96 1.32 3.92
CA ALA A 167 -10.36 2.72 4.05
C ALA A 167 -9.19 3.61 4.50
N GLY A 168 -8.39 3.15 5.46
CA GLY A 168 -7.17 3.85 5.90
C GLY A 168 -6.13 3.98 4.79
N ALA A 169 -5.79 2.87 4.13
CA ALA A 169 -4.77 2.81 3.08
C ALA A 169 -5.16 3.58 1.82
N SER A 170 -6.46 3.79 1.59
CA SER A 170 -6.96 4.48 0.40
C SER A 170 -6.83 5.99 0.48
N GLY A 171 -6.88 6.60 1.67
CA GLY A 171 -6.74 8.04 1.89
C GLY A 171 -7.52 8.91 0.89
N VAL A 172 -6.80 9.77 0.16
CA VAL A 172 -7.36 10.66 -0.87
C VAL A 172 -7.98 9.89 -2.05
N GLY A 173 -7.55 8.64 -2.26
CA GLY A 173 -8.10 7.71 -3.27
C GLY A 173 -9.62 7.50 -3.13
N LEU A 174 -10.16 7.50 -1.90
CA LEU A 174 -11.61 7.35 -1.67
C LEU A 174 -12.45 8.44 -2.36
N VAL A 175 -11.87 9.62 -2.54
CA VAL A 175 -12.51 10.72 -3.28
C VAL A 175 -12.15 10.67 -4.76
N ALA A 176 -10.92 10.28 -5.10
CA ALA A 176 -10.45 10.22 -6.48
C ALA A 176 -11.15 9.14 -7.32
N TRP A 177 -11.50 7.98 -6.75
CA TRP A 177 -12.08 6.87 -7.54
C TRP A 177 -13.49 7.15 -8.06
N PRO A 178 -14.42 7.72 -7.28
CA PRO A 178 -15.71 8.16 -7.83
C PRO A 178 -15.53 9.24 -8.92
N LEU A 179 -14.57 10.16 -8.74
CA LEU A 179 -14.26 11.16 -9.77
C LEU A 179 -13.69 10.53 -11.05
N ALA A 180 -12.94 9.43 -10.95
CA ALA A 180 -12.49 8.67 -12.12
C ALA A 180 -13.67 8.13 -12.94
N VAL A 181 -14.72 7.62 -12.28
CA VAL A 181 -15.97 7.22 -12.96
C VAL A 181 -16.64 8.42 -13.63
N LEU A 182 -16.68 9.58 -12.96
CA LEU A 182 -17.24 10.80 -13.55
C LEU A 182 -16.45 11.28 -14.76
N ALA A 183 -15.13 11.09 -14.80
CA ALA A 183 -14.30 11.40 -15.98
C ALA A 183 -14.74 10.57 -17.20
N VAL A 184 -15.01 9.27 -17.01
CA VAL A 184 -15.51 8.38 -18.06
C VAL A 184 -16.89 8.82 -18.53
N VAL A 185 -17.81 9.08 -17.60
CA VAL A 185 -19.17 9.56 -17.93
C VAL A 185 -19.10 10.88 -18.70
N ALA A 186 -18.25 11.82 -18.28
CA ALA A 186 -18.04 13.08 -18.98
C ALA A 186 -17.49 12.85 -20.40
N ALA A 187 -16.55 11.92 -20.59
CA ALA A 187 -15.98 11.60 -21.88
C ALA A 187 -17.01 10.99 -22.84
N VAL A 188 -17.82 10.03 -22.36
CA VAL A 188 -18.91 9.42 -23.15
C VAL A 188 -19.92 10.48 -23.59
N ARG A 189 -20.21 11.45 -22.70
CA ARG A 189 -21.08 12.61 -23.01
C ARG A 189 -20.38 13.69 -23.84
N ARG A 190 -19.12 13.48 -24.24
CA ARG A 190 -18.29 14.44 -24.98
C ARG A 190 -18.19 15.81 -24.28
N SER A 191 -18.20 15.80 -22.95
CA SER A 191 -18.14 17.02 -22.14
C SER A 191 -16.69 17.54 -22.03
N PRO A 192 -16.47 18.87 -22.16
CA PRO A 192 -15.16 19.48 -21.93
C PRO A 192 -14.69 19.32 -20.47
N ALA A 193 -15.61 19.04 -19.53
CA ALA A 193 -15.27 18.77 -18.14
C ALA A 193 -14.34 17.55 -17.94
N THR A 194 -14.26 16.65 -18.93
CA THR A 194 -13.37 15.47 -18.90
C THR A 194 -11.93 15.85 -18.59
N ALA A 195 -11.41 16.90 -19.24
CA ALA A 195 -10.02 17.32 -19.07
C ALA A 195 -9.76 17.91 -17.68
N PHE A 196 -10.73 18.66 -17.13
CA PHE A 196 -10.67 19.18 -15.77
C PHE A 196 -10.66 18.04 -14.74
N ILE A 197 -11.61 17.10 -14.85
CA ILE A 197 -11.71 15.97 -13.93
C ILE A 197 -10.43 15.12 -14.02
N ALA A 198 -9.92 14.86 -15.22
CA ALA A 198 -8.67 14.13 -15.41
C ALA A 198 -7.49 14.82 -14.72
N ALA A 199 -7.41 16.15 -14.82
CA ALA A 199 -6.35 16.90 -14.18
C ALA A 199 -6.41 16.82 -12.66
N VAL A 200 -7.61 16.98 -12.09
CA VAL A 200 -7.86 16.91 -10.64
C VAL A 200 -7.59 15.50 -10.10
N VAL A 201 -8.13 14.46 -10.74
CA VAL A 201 -7.90 13.06 -10.33
C VAL A 201 -6.42 12.71 -10.41
N GLY A 202 -5.74 13.09 -11.50
CA GLY A 202 -4.29 12.86 -11.64
C GLY A 202 -3.49 13.50 -10.52
N ALA A 203 -3.76 14.77 -10.19
CA ALA A 203 -3.08 15.46 -9.09
C ALA A 203 -3.39 14.84 -7.72
N MET A 204 -4.64 14.46 -7.47
CA MET A 204 -5.05 13.81 -6.22
C MET A 204 -4.34 12.46 -6.01
N LEU A 205 -4.24 11.65 -7.07
CA LEU A 205 -3.58 10.34 -7.00
C LEU A 205 -2.06 10.46 -6.87
N VAL A 206 -1.43 11.51 -7.42
CA VAL A 206 -0.03 11.83 -7.13
C VAL A 206 0.15 12.07 -5.64
N VAL A 207 -0.67 12.95 -5.04
CA VAL A 207 -0.59 13.25 -3.60
C VAL A 207 -0.80 11.99 -2.77
N ALA A 208 -1.76 11.15 -3.16
CA ALA A 208 -2.05 9.89 -2.47
C ALA A 208 -0.87 8.91 -2.52
N GLY A 209 -0.13 8.84 -3.63
CA GLY A 209 0.99 7.92 -3.81
C GLY A 209 2.36 8.43 -3.32
N ILE A 210 2.49 9.68 -2.86
CA ILE A 210 3.77 10.22 -2.35
C ILE A 210 4.34 9.37 -1.20
N PRO A 211 3.54 8.96 -0.18
CA PRO A 211 4.04 8.10 0.90
C PRO A 211 4.63 6.78 0.42
N ASP A 212 4.21 6.29 -0.75
CA ASP A 212 4.60 4.99 -1.31
C ASP A 212 5.90 5.02 -2.10
N PHE A 213 6.57 6.18 -2.14
CA PHE A 213 7.85 6.36 -2.84
C PHE A 213 8.95 5.41 -2.33
N ASP A 214 8.85 4.99 -1.07
CA ASP A 214 9.74 4.01 -0.45
C ASP A 214 9.73 2.65 -1.16
N SER A 215 8.69 2.36 -1.93
CA SER A 215 8.60 1.15 -2.76
C SER A 215 9.75 1.03 -3.77
N PHE A 216 10.34 2.15 -4.19
CA PHE A 216 11.44 2.17 -5.14
C PHE A 216 12.80 1.87 -4.53
N ARG A 217 12.95 1.92 -3.21
CA ARG A 217 14.26 1.79 -2.54
C ARG A 217 14.42 0.53 -1.72
N PHE A 218 13.35 -0.10 -1.25
CA PHE A 218 13.43 -1.26 -0.36
C PHE A 218 13.11 -2.57 -1.07
N SER A 219 13.73 -3.66 -0.62
CA SER A 219 13.49 -5.00 -1.16
C SER A 219 12.17 -5.61 -0.69
N GLN A 220 11.81 -5.43 0.59
CA GLN A 220 10.57 -5.92 1.18
C GLN A 220 9.54 -4.80 1.25
N LEU A 221 8.39 -5.03 0.62
CA LEU A 221 7.29 -4.06 0.53
C LEU A 221 6.07 -4.63 1.25
N PRO A 222 5.29 -3.81 1.98
CA PRO A 222 4.06 -4.24 2.64
C PRO A 222 2.94 -4.44 1.62
N PHE A 223 3.13 -5.36 0.67
CA PHE A 223 2.26 -5.65 -0.45
C PHE A 223 2.13 -7.18 -0.61
N ALA A 224 0.90 -7.68 -0.83
CA ALA A 224 0.63 -9.12 -0.88
C ALA A 224 1.06 -9.81 -2.20
N GLY A 225 1.47 -9.05 -3.21
CA GLY A 225 1.93 -9.57 -4.50
C GLY A 225 3.45 -9.42 -4.72
N PRO A 226 3.93 -9.65 -5.95
CA PRO A 226 5.33 -9.42 -6.29
C PRO A 226 5.73 -7.96 -6.09
N ALA A 227 6.91 -7.72 -5.50
CA ALA A 227 7.38 -6.36 -5.21
C ALA A 227 7.50 -5.49 -6.48
N ASP A 228 7.85 -6.06 -7.63
CA ASP A 228 7.89 -5.31 -8.89
C ASP A 228 6.51 -4.89 -9.38
N ALA A 229 5.47 -5.69 -9.10
CA ALA A 229 4.11 -5.30 -9.43
C ALA A 229 3.71 -4.05 -8.63
N ASP A 230 4.03 -4.03 -7.33
CA ASP A 230 3.78 -2.87 -6.47
C ASP A 230 4.48 -1.60 -6.99
N ARG A 231 5.77 -1.72 -7.33
CA ARG A 231 6.55 -0.61 -7.90
C ARG A 231 5.96 -0.08 -9.19
N TRP A 232 5.49 -0.95 -10.09
CA TRP A 232 4.79 -0.50 -11.30
C TRP A 232 3.47 0.21 -10.99
N LEU A 233 2.69 -0.27 -10.02
CA LEU A 233 1.44 0.37 -9.60
C LEU A 233 1.70 1.76 -9.02
N VAL A 234 2.73 1.90 -8.17
CA VAL A 234 3.16 3.19 -7.61
C VAL A 234 3.70 4.12 -8.70
N ALA A 235 4.58 3.64 -9.58
CA ALA A 235 5.14 4.43 -10.69
C ALA A 235 4.05 4.92 -11.67
N LEU A 236 3.05 4.07 -11.96
CA LEU A 236 1.90 4.43 -12.79
C LEU A 236 0.99 5.43 -12.10
N THR A 237 0.79 5.29 -10.79
CA THR A 237 -0.01 6.23 -9.99
C THR A 237 0.64 7.61 -9.96
N LEU A 238 1.92 7.69 -9.59
CA LEU A 238 2.69 8.93 -9.51
C LEU A 238 2.93 9.55 -10.89
N GLY A 239 3.53 8.77 -11.80
CA GLY A 239 3.92 9.23 -13.13
C GLY A 239 2.69 9.51 -13.98
N GLY A 240 1.83 8.51 -14.15
CA GLY A 240 0.59 8.66 -14.92
C GLY A 240 -0.32 9.75 -14.35
N GLY A 241 -0.46 9.85 -13.02
CA GLY A 241 -1.21 10.94 -12.37
C GLY A 241 -0.65 12.32 -12.68
N LEU A 242 0.67 12.51 -12.61
CA LEU A 242 1.33 13.78 -12.95
C LEU A 242 1.14 14.12 -14.45
N GLY A 243 1.27 13.12 -15.31
CA GLY A 243 1.03 13.26 -16.75
C GLY A 243 -0.40 13.67 -17.07
N LEU A 244 -1.40 13.05 -16.42
CA LEU A 244 -2.81 13.39 -16.57
C LEU A 244 -3.13 14.80 -16.04
N ALA A 245 -2.53 15.18 -14.91
CA ALA A 245 -2.61 16.54 -14.37
C ALA A 245 -2.17 17.56 -15.42
N ALA A 246 -0.92 17.45 -15.88
CA ALA A 246 -0.35 18.36 -16.86
C ALA A 246 -1.07 18.31 -18.22
N GLY A 247 -1.45 17.11 -18.68
CA GLY A 247 -2.13 16.88 -19.95
C GLY A 247 -3.54 17.48 -19.97
N GLY A 248 -4.30 17.30 -18.89
CA GLY A 248 -5.64 17.89 -18.73
C GLY A 248 -5.60 19.41 -18.73
N PHE A 249 -4.66 20.03 -17.99
CA PHE A 249 -4.44 21.49 -18.05
C PHE A 249 -4.05 21.98 -19.44
N ALA A 250 -3.15 21.26 -20.12
CA ALA A 250 -2.72 21.62 -21.48
C ALA A 250 -3.87 21.52 -22.50
N PHE A 251 -4.75 20.53 -22.38
CA PHE A 251 -5.95 20.40 -23.20
C PHE A 251 -6.88 21.60 -23.00
N MET A 252 -7.24 21.92 -21.75
CA MET A 252 -8.13 23.05 -21.44
C MET A 252 -7.57 24.39 -21.96
N ARG A 253 -6.25 24.61 -21.83
CA ARG A 253 -5.60 25.83 -22.34
C ARG A 253 -5.74 25.97 -23.86
N LYS A 254 -5.62 24.86 -24.59
CA LYS A 254 -5.77 24.84 -26.05
C LYS A 254 -7.22 25.15 -26.47
N ASP A 255 -8.19 24.61 -25.74
CA ASP A 255 -9.61 24.84 -26.03
C ASP A 255 -10.03 26.28 -25.77
N LEU A 256 -9.49 26.94 -24.74
CA LEU A 256 -9.74 28.36 -24.46
C LEU A 256 -9.13 29.32 -25.51
N ALA A 257 -8.15 28.85 -26.27
CA ALA A 257 -7.47 29.65 -27.30
C ALA A 257 -8.12 29.54 -28.69
N ARG A 258 -9.21 28.78 -28.82
CA ARG A 258 -10.00 28.60 -30.04
C ARG A 258 -11.28 29.42 -29.97
#